data_AF-A0A976BZX9-F1
#
_entry.id   AF-A0A976BZX9-F1
#
_cell.length_a   1.000
_cell.length_b   1.000
_cell.length_c   1.000
_cell.angle_alpha   90.00
_cell.angle_beta   90.00
_cell.angle_gamma   90.00
#
_symmetry.space_group_name_H-M   'P 1'
#
loop_
_entity.id
_entity.type
_entity.pdbx_description
1 polymer ?
#
loop_
_entity_poly.entity_id
_entity_poly.type
_entity_poly.pdbx_seq_one_letter_code
_entity_poly.pdbx_strand_id
1 'polypeptide(L)' 'MPKKPTWLRYDPDEDISRHAAADDECCYEMEAKYGWTLKRIEKLQGDTLRADCVFEGKTEFPQPFHEQEDDDDA' A
#
# COMPACT_ATOMS: atom_id res chain seq x y z
N MET A 1 -17.23 -9.69 18.13
CA MET A 1 -16.25 -10.08 17.10
C MET A 1 -14.96 -9.32 17.42
N PRO A 2 -13.84 -9.99 17.72
CA PRO A 2 -12.60 -9.26 17.98
C PRO A 2 -12.23 -8.54 16.69
N LYS A 3 -12.14 -7.20 16.74
CA LYS A 3 -11.68 -6.39 15.60
C LYS A 3 -10.33 -6.94 15.18
N LYS A 4 -10.23 -7.40 13.92
CA LYS A 4 -8.98 -7.93 13.40
C LYS A 4 -7.92 -6.84 13.51
N PRO A 5 -6.72 -7.21 13.94
CA PRO A 5 -5.67 -6.24 14.17
C PRO A 5 -5.31 -5.54 12.86
N THR A 6 -5.28 -4.20 12.89
CA THR A 6 -5.19 -3.33 11.71
C THR A 6 -3.81 -3.31 11.03
N TRP A 7 -2.85 -4.04 11.59
CA TRP A 7 -1.45 -4.17 11.12
C TRP A 7 -1.25 -5.04 9.87
N LEU A 8 -2.28 -5.74 9.38
CA LEU A 8 -2.17 -6.52 8.15
C LEU A 8 -2.22 -5.57 6.96
N ARG A 9 -1.18 -5.62 6.12
CA ARG A 9 -1.11 -4.81 4.90
C ARG A 9 -2.23 -5.15 3.92
N TYR A 10 -2.65 -6.41 3.88
CA TYR A 10 -3.82 -6.89 3.14
C TYR A 10 -4.75 -7.62 4.12
N ASP A 11 -6.01 -7.20 4.18
CA ASP A 11 -7.07 -7.82 4.96
C ASP A 11 -7.89 -8.74 4.03
N PRO A 12 -7.77 -10.07 4.17
CA PRO A 12 -8.45 -11.01 3.29
C PRO A 12 -9.96 -11.11 3.53
N ASP A 13 -10.49 -10.58 4.64
CA ASP A 13 -11.91 -10.62 4.93
C ASP A 13 -12.66 -9.44 4.32
N GLU A 14 -12.00 -8.28 4.29
CA GLU A 14 -12.52 -7.08 3.64
C GLU A 14 -12.06 -6.94 2.18
N ASP A 15 -11.11 -7.78 1.74
CA ASP A 15 -10.45 -7.69 0.43
C ASP A 15 -9.91 -6.27 0.18
N ILE A 16 -9.14 -5.75 1.15
CA ILE A 16 -8.54 -4.42 1.10
C ILE A 16 -7.06 -4.46 1.43
N SER A 17 -6.30 -3.53 0.84
CA SER A 17 -4.91 -3.28 1.19
C SER A 17 -4.73 -1.89 1.79
N ARG A 18 -3.91 -1.77 2.82
CA ARG A 18 -3.57 -0.49 3.47
C ARG A 18 -2.13 -0.11 3.17
N HIS A 19 -1.91 1.12 2.72
CA HIS A 19 -0.58 1.71 2.54
C HIS A 19 -0.52 3.09 3.21
N ALA A 20 0.44 3.26 4.11
CA ALA A 20 0.67 4.53 4.77
C ALA A 20 1.26 5.57 3.80
N ALA A 21 0.78 6.80 3.91
CA ALA A 21 1.14 7.94 3.07
C ALA A 21 1.35 9.21 3.90
N ALA A 22 2.12 10.14 3.32
CA ALA A 22 2.40 11.43 3.95
C ALA A 22 1.14 12.30 4.05
N ASP A 23 0.28 12.26 3.04
CA ASP A 23 -0.95 13.02 2.92
C ASP A 23 -2.02 12.25 2.10
N ASP A 24 -3.19 12.86 1.98
CA ASP A 24 -4.31 12.35 1.19
C ASP A 24 -4.05 12.42 -0.32
N GLU A 25 -3.31 13.42 -0.80
CA GLU A 25 -2.94 13.58 -2.20
C GLU A 25 -2.14 12.38 -2.72
N CYS A 26 -1.18 11.89 -1.94
CA CYS A 26 -0.41 10.68 -2.21
C CYS A 26 -1.31 9.45 -2.44
N CYS A 27 -2.46 9.34 -1.76
CA CYS A 27 -3.39 8.23 -1.97
C CYS A 27 -4.00 8.25 -3.38
N TYR A 28 -4.41 9.44 -3.84
CA TYR A 28 -4.97 9.62 -5.19
C TYR A 28 -3.91 9.44 -6.27
N GLU A 29 -2.68 9.91 -6.03
CA GLU A 29 -1.56 9.68 -6.95
C GLU A 29 -1.28 8.17 -7.11
N MET A 30 -1.32 7.41 -6.02
CA MET A 30 -1.13 5.95 -6.07
C MET A 30 -2.25 5.24 -6.84
N GLU A 31 -3.51 5.63 -6.62
CA GLU A 31 -4.65 5.14 -7.41
C GLU A 31 -4.44 5.38 -8.90
N ALA A 32 -4.11 6.62 -9.29
CA ALA A 32 -3.91 6.98 -10.68
C ALA A 32 -2.66 6.30 -11.30
N LYS A 33 -1.56 6.22 -10.54
CA LYS A 33 -0.28 5.70 -11.02
C LYS A 33 -0.28 4.19 -11.20
N TYR A 34 -0.89 3.46 -10.27
CA TYR A 34 -0.89 2.00 -10.25
C TYR A 34 -2.21 1.38 -10.71
N GLY A 35 -3.23 2.19 -10.97
CA GLY A 35 -4.57 1.73 -11.36
C GLY A 35 -5.30 1.01 -10.23
N TRP A 36 -5.00 1.36 -8.97
CA TRP A 36 -5.65 0.78 -7.79
C TRP A 36 -6.93 1.54 -7.47
N THR A 37 -7.97 0.86 -7.01
CA THR A 37 -9.21 1.52 -6.57
C THR A 37 -9.09 2.00 -5.13
N LEU A 38 -9.04 3.32 -4.89
CA LEU A 38 -9.02 3.89 -3.55
C LEU A 38 -10.43 3.80 -2.92
N LYS A 39 -10.56 3.06 -1.82
CA LYS A 39 -11.83 2.91 -1.09
C LYS A 39 -12.04 4.01 -0.07
N ARG A 40 -11.00 4.32 0.71
CA ARG A 40 -11.05 5.34 1.78
C ARG A 40 -9.64 5.77 2.20
N ILE A 41 -9.57 6.94 2.82
CA ILE A 41 -8.35 7.47 3.44
C ILE A 41 -8.59 7.58 4.93
N GLU A 42 -7.79 6.88 5.72
CA GLU A 42 -7.85 6.92 7.19
C GLU A 42 -6.78 7.90 7.71
N LYS A 43 -7.18 9.01 8.34
CA LYS A 43 -6.23 9.98 8.86
C LYS A 43 -5.57 9.46 10.14
N LEU A 44 -4.25 9.39 10.14
CA LEU A 44 -3.42 9.02 11.28
C LEU A 44 -2.96 10.29 12.03
N GLN A 45 -2.80 10.16 13.35
CA GLN A 45 -2.19 11.20 14.19
C GLN A 45 -0.66 11.17 14.19
N GLY A 46 -0.03 10.51 13.20
CA GLY A 46 1.43 10.46 13.07
C GLY A 46 2.00 11.77 12.54
N ASP A 47 3.23 12.11 12.92
CA ASP A 47 3.89 13.34 12.44
C ASP A 47 4.30 13.25 10.95
N THR A 48 4.77 12.09 10.52
CA THR A 48 5.37 11.84 9.18
C THR A 48 4.41 11.17 8.20
N LEU A 49 3.67 10.15 8.64
CA LEU A 49 2.67 9.45 7.83
C LEU A 49 1.30 9.77 8.42
N ARG A 50 0.58 10.68 7.78
CA ARG A 50 -0.66 11.27 8.30
C ARG A 50 -1.90 10.61 7.72
N ALA A 51 -1.73 9.71 6.76
CA ALA A 51 -2.82 9.02 6.08
C ALA A 51 -2.48 7.55 5.88
N ASP A 52 -3.48 6.69 6.04
CA ASP A 52 -3.48 5.33 5.53
C ASP A 52 -4.43 5.26 4.33
N CYS A 53 -3.88 4.99 3.16
CA CYS A 53 -4.61 4.80 1.92
C CYS A 53 -5.13 3.35 1.87
N VAL A 54 -6.45 3.19 1.85
CA VAL A 54 -7.09 1.88 1.80
C VAL A 54 -7.58 1.62 0.37
N PHE A 55 -6.98 0.65 -0.29
CA PHE A 55 -7.32 0.24 -1.65
C PHE A 55 -8.12 -1.07 -1.66
N GLU A 56 -8.91 -1.27 -2.70
CA GLU A 56 -9.59 -2.53 -2.98
C GLU A 56 -8.61 -3.59 -3.49
N GLY A 57 -8.82 -4.83 -3.06
CA GLY A 57 -8.04 -5.96 -3.49
C GLY A 57 -6.65 -6.01 -2.86
N LYS A 58 -5.87 -6.97 -3.33
CA LYS A 58 -4.43 -7.07 -3.05
C LYS A 58 -3.65 -6.10 -3.94
N THR A 59 -3.05 -5.08 -3.34
CA THR A 59 -2.20 -4.11 -4.05
C THR A 59 -0.74 -4.28 -3.66
N GLU A 60 0.13 -4.50 -4.65
CA GLU A 60 1.56 -4.70 -4.47
C GLU A 60 2.33 -3.71 -5.33
N PHE A 61 3.33 -3.05 -4.74
CA PHE A 61 4.21 -2.19 -5.51
C PHE A 61 4.94 -3.03 -6.57
N PRO A 62 5.11 -2.52 -7.80
CA PRO A 62 5.90 -3.20 -8.80
C PRO A 62 7.30 -3.44 -8.24
N GLN A 63 7.79 -4.67 -8.38
CA GLN A 63 9.16 -5.01 -8.01
C GLN A 63 10.10 -4.10 -8.82
N PRO A 64 11.16 -3.54 -8.21
CA PRO A 64 12.21 -2.93 -9.01
C PRO A 64 12.77 -4.00 -9.94
N PHE A 65 12.92 -3.65 -11.21
CA PHE A 65 13.61 -4.47 -12.21
C PHE A 65 15.06 -4.65 -11.76
N HIS A 66 15.37 -5.77 -11.10
CA HIS A 66 16.72 -6.29 -11.05
C HIS A 66 16.97 -7.03 -12.37
N GLU A 67 17.45 -6.30 -13.39
CA GLU A 67 18.27 -6.90 -14.43
C GLU A 67 19.73 -6.65 -14.08
N GLN A 68 20.33 -7.65 -13.46
CA GLN A 68 21.59 -8.24 -13.90
C GLN A 68 21.77 -9.54 -13.11
N GLU A 69 21.64 -10.66 -13.81
CA GLU A 69 22.42 -11.85 -13.51
C GLU A 69 23.89 -11.41 -13.54
N ASP A 70 24.51 -11.20 -12.38
CA ASP A 70 25.96 -11.29 -12.27
C ASP A 70 26.31 -12.79 -12.21
N ASP A 71 26.33 -13.41 -13.39
CA ASP A 71 27.13 -14.61 -13.67
C ASP A 71 28.55 -14.11 -13.99
N ASP A 72 29.40 -13.94 -12.98
CA ASP A 72 30.87 -14.01 -13.09
C ASP A 72 31.52 -13.88 -11.70
N ASP A 73 32.03 -14.99 -11.15
CA ASP A 73 33.46 -15.12 -10.81
C ASP A 73 33.77 -16.57 -10.36
N ALA A 74 34.27 -17.33 -11.34
CA ALA A 74 35.31 -18.39 -11.31
C ALA A 74 35.59 -19.26 -10.07
#